data_AF-A0A081DAH4-F1
#
_entry.id   AF-A0A081DAH4-F1
#
_cell.length_a   1.000
_cell.length_b   1.000
_cell.length_c   1.000
_cell.angle_alpha   90.00
_cell.angle_beta   90.00
_cell.angle_gamma   90.00
#
_symmetry.space_group_name_H-M   'P 1'
#
loop_
_entity.id
_entity.type
_entity.pdbx_description
1 polymer ?
#
loop_
_entity_poly.entity_id
_entity_poly.type
_entity_poly.pdbx_seq_one_letter_code
_entity_poly.pdbx_strand_id
1 'polypeptide(L)'
;MLSQKSNVFADSVQDFYVNLDKVEYLEAVDSSFHSYTFLVNRLNQLTNHPDVKPEMEALEAYVDGNPVNEDGVELQLESDGSYTSVPPVSTGNGFTSFATASANTVVQIHAHGVGDYDYPSDGDLVLLSEFLNQVKEANTNSNGIVLNNGQNITAIMISDGKIVALRIGNLSQLENLYDRIFNQNLHDFFLRAYNSRVIEPIDEECFAGTNQLCADLILEEKYKNNFDKFLDDVNLGIDLFTATKDSDGNYVWNCVD
;
A
#
# COMPACT_ATOMS: atom_id res chain seq x y z
N MET A 1 -36.42 32.57 -15.53
CA MET A 1 -36.11 31.79 -14.32
C MET A 1 -35.14 30.71 -14.75
N LEU A 2 -33.86 30.84 -14.41
CA LEU A 2 -32.85 29.81 -14.64
C LEU A 2 -32.71 29.04 -13.33
N SER A 3 -33.05 27.76 -13.33
CA SER A 3 -32.81 26.88 -12.19
C SER A 3 -31.29 26.71 -12.02
N GLN A 4 -30.73 27.20 -10.92
CA GLN A 4 -29.38 26.83 -10.49
C GLN A 4 -29.38 25.32 -10.23
N LYS A 5 -28.72 24.56 -11.13
CA LYS A 5 -28.28 23.21 -10.82
C LYS A 5 -27.18 23.33 -9.76
N SER A 6 -27.39 22.70 -8.62
CA SER A 6 -26.39 22.56 -7.56
C SER A 6 -25.25 21.70 -8.08
N ASN A 7 -24.07 22.29 -8.31
CA ASN A 7 -22.85 21.64 -8.79
C ASN A 7 -22.03 21.03 -7.63
N VAL A 8 -22.73 20.38 -6.70
CA VAL A 8 -22.12 19.67 -5.56
C VAL A 8 -22.44 18.19 -5.72
N PHE A 9 -21.40 17.36 -5.87
CA PHE A 9 -21.55 15.91 -5.75
C PHE A 9 -21.33 15.55 -4.28
N ALA A 10 -22.27 14.80 -3.70
CA ALA A 10 -22.24 14.36 -2.32
C ALA A 10 -21.94 12.86 -2.31
N ASP A 11 -20.81 12.47 -1.73
CA ASP A 11 -20.59 11.09 -1.29
C ASP A 11 -21.09 10.98 0.15
N SER A 12 -22.32 10.50 0.31
CA SER A 12 -22.99 10.41 1.60
C SER A 12 -22.41 9.33 2.53
N VAL A 13 -21.40 8.58 2.09
CA VAL A 13 -20.79 7.50 2.87
C VAL A 13 -19.53 7.96 3.60
N GLN A 14 -18.92 9.10 3.20
CA GLN A 14 -17.65 9.59 3.74
C GLN A 14 -17.67 11.08 4.19
N ASP A 15 -18.85 11.71 4.30
CA ASP A 15 -19.02 13.10 4.76
C ASP A 15 -18.12 14.14 4.03
N PHE A 16 -17.98 14.01 2.71
CA PHE A 16 -17.19 14.92 1.87
C PHE A 16 -18.02 15.62 0.77
N TYR A 17 -17.72 16.91 0.53
CA TYR A 17 -18.41 17.76 -0.44
C TYR A 17 -17.44 18.30 -1.49
N VAL A 18 -17.66 17.96 -2.77
CA VAL A 18 -16.90 18.52 -3.90
C VAL A 18 -17.75 19.55 -4.64
N ASN A 19 -17.27 20.79 -4.71
CA ASN A 19 -17.86 21.85 -5.52
C ASN A 19 -17.23 21.84 -6.92
N LEU A 20 -18.00 21.38 -7.91
CA LEU A 20 -17.55 21.15 -9.28
C LEU A 20 -17.28 22.45 -10.06
N ASP A 21 -17.77 23.61 -9.61
CA ASP A 21 -17.51 24.91 -10.26
C ASP A 21 -16.06 25.40 -10.10
N LYS A 22 -15.28 24.77 -9.20
CA LYS A 22 -13.85 25.08 -8.99
C LYS A 22 -12.90 24.02 -9.53
N VAL A 23 -13.41 22.85 -9.94
CA VAL A 23 -12.57 21.72 -10.38
C VAL A 23 -12.08 21.91 -11.82
N GLU A 24 -12.84 22.62 -12.67
CA GLU A 24 -12.47 22.87 -14.07
C GLU A 24 -11.21 23.76 -14.28
N TYR A 25 -10.72 24.42 -13.23
CA TYR A 25 -9.47 25.20 -13.29
C TYR A 25 -8.27 24.53 -12.61
N LEU A 26 -8.43 23.31 -12.07
CA LEU A 26 -7.36 22.55 -11.41
C LEU A 26 -6.86 21.36 -12.24
N GLU A 27 -7.63 20.85 -13.19
CA GLU A 27 -7.21 19.77 -14.11
C GLU A 27 -6.15 20.22 -15.16
N ALA A 28 -5.87 21.52 -15.28
CA ALA A 28 -5.11 22.06 -16.40
C ALA A 28 -3.62 22.35 -16.12
N VAL A 29 -3.06 22.01 -14.96
CA VAL A 29 -1.64 22.32 -14.65
C VAL A 29 -0.79 21.09 -14.36
N ASP A 30 -1.29 20.08 -13.66
CA ASP A 30 -0.65 18.76 -13.56
C ASP A 30 -1.64 17.78 -12.92
N SER A 31 -2.11 16.79 -13.67
CA SER A 31 -3.09 15.80 -13.17
C SER A 31 -2.49 14.90 -12.09
N SER A 32 -1.16 14.81 -12.03
CA SER A 32 -0.43 14.00 -11.03
C SER A 32 -0.53 14.61 -9.62
N PHE A 33 -0.28 15.92 -9.48
CA PHE A 33 -0.18 16.62 -8.19
C PHE A 33 -1.46 16.57 -7.33
N HIS A 34 -2.64 16.61 -7.97
CA HIS A 34 -3.93 16.55 -7.28
C HIS A 34 -4.28 15.13 -6.82
N SER A 35 -3.87 14.10 -7.58
CA SER A 35 -4.03 12.70 -7.18
C SER A 35 -3.21 12.44 -5.92
N TYR A 36 -1.94 12.86 -5.89
CA TYR A 36 -1.05 12.65 -4.74
C TYR A 36 -1.55 13.28 -3.44
N THR A 37 -1.99 14.55 -3.49
CA THR A 37 -2.53 15.23 -2.29
C THR A 37 -3.78 14.51 -1.74
N PHE A 38 -4.61 13.95 -2.62
CA PHE A 38 -5.79 13.18 -2.21
C PHE A 38 -5.40 11.83 -1.58
N LEU A 39 -4.45 11.11 -2.18
CA LEU A 39 -3.98 9.80 -1.70
C LEU A 39 -3.30 9.93 -0.32
N VAL A 40 -2.44 10.94 -0.13
CA VAL A 40 -1.79 11.24 1.15
C VAL A 40 -2.81 11.57 2.24
N ASN A 41 -3.78 12.45 1.95
CA ASN A 41 -4.82 12.79 2.93
C ASN A 41 -5.64 11.58 3.35
N ARG A 42 -5.90 10.66 2.41
CA ARG A 42 -6.65 9.43 2.71
C ARG A 42 -5.85 8.45 3.56
N LEU A 43 -4.55 8.31 3.30
CA LEU A 43 -3.66 7.53 4.16
C LEU A 43 -3.61 8.14 5.58
N ASN A 44 -3.44 9.45 5.69
CA ASN A 44 -3.47 10.15 6.99
C ASN A 44 -4.79 9.92 7.73
N GLN A 45 -5.94 9.99 7.06
CA GLN A 45 -7.24 9.75 7.69
C GLN A 45 -7.40 8.29 8.14
N LEU A 46 -7.02 7.35 7.28
CA LEU A 46 -7.08 5.91 7.55
C LEU A 46 -6.21 5.54 8.76
N THR A 47 -4.92 5.87 8.74
CA THR A 47 -3.97 5.39 9.75
C THR A 47 -4.10 6.11 11.08
N ASN A 48 -4.76 7.26 11.10
CA ASN A 48 -5.09 7.97 12.35
C ASN A 48 -6.54 7.71 12.80
N HIS A 49 -7.28 6.82 12.13
CA HIS A 49 -8.60 6.41 12.58
C HIS A 49 -8.50 5.72 13.95
N PRO A 50 -9.43 5.95 14.90
CA PRO A 50 -9.38 5.35 16.25
C PRO A 50 -9.33 3.82 16.28
N ASP A 51 -9.86 3.17 15.25
CA ASP A 51 -9.84 1.70 15.13
C ASP A 51 -8.56 1.17 14.45
N VAL A 52 -7.86 2.00 13.66
CA VAL A 52 -6.71 1.58 12.84
C VAL A 52 -5.38 1.94 13.52
N LYS A 53 -5.32 3.13 14.12
CA LYS A 53 -4.12 3.63 14.81
C LYS A 53 -3.60 2.65 15.87
N PRO A 54 -4.44 2.04 16.72
CA PRO A 54 -3.95 1.07 17.71
C PRO A 54 -3.32 -0.17 17.08
N GLU A 55 -3.81 -0.63 15.93
CA GLU A 55 -3.25 -1.79 15.22
C GLU A 55 -1.88 -1.47 14.60
N MET A 56 -1.75 -0.28 14.00
CA MET A 56 -0.46 0.22 13.51
C MET A 56 0.57 0.30 14.65
N GLU A 57 0.18 0.87 15.79
CA GLU A 57 1.05 1.00 16.97
C GLU A 57 1.42 -0.36 17.58
N ALA A 58 0.50 -1.33 17.56
CA ALA A 58 0.76 -2.69 18.03
C ALA A 58 1.78 -3.41 17.13
N LEU A 59 1.67 -3.26 15.81
CA LEU A 59 2.62 -3.82 14.84
C LEU A 59 3.99 -3.13 14.90
N GLU A 60 4.06 -1.82 15.12
CA GLU A 60 5.33 -1.15 15.42
C GLU A 60 5.99 -1.71 16.68
N ALA A 61 5.23 -1.84 17.78
CA ALA A 61 5.75 -2.40 19.02
C ALA A 61 6.18 -3.87 18.86
N TYR A 62 5.53 -4.61 17.96
CA TYR A 62 5.95 -5.96 17.57
C TYR A 62 7.32 -5.94 16.90
N VAL A 63 7.52 -5.07 15.91
CA VAL A 63 8.82 -4.89 15.21
C VAL A 63 9.93 -4.44 16.16
N ASP A 64 9.65 -3.48 17.06
CA ASP A 64 10.59 -3.04 18.11
C ASP A 64 11.05 -4.22 19.00
N GLY A 65 10.21 -5.24 19.13
CA GLY A 65 10.49 -6.49 19.82
C GLY A 65 11.51 -7.39 19.12
N ASN A 66 11.98 -7.02 17.92
CA ASN A 66 12.90 -7.78 17.07
C ASN A 66 12.38 -9.22 16.80
N PRO A 67 11.20 -9.35 16.19
CA PRO A 67 10.55 -10.64 15.99
C PRO A 67 11.25 -11.44 14.88
N VAL A 68 11.30 -12.76 15.02
CA VAL A 68 11.84 -13.62 13.94
C VAL A 68 10.81 -13.87 12.82
N ASN A 69 9.54 -13.82 13.15
CA ASN A 69 8.45 -14.02 12.20
C ASN A 69 7.83 -12.68 11.86
N GLU A 70 7.22 -12.57 10.68
CA GLU A 70 6.32 -11.49 10.38
C GLU A 70 5.01 -11.59 11.19
N ASP A 71 4.22 -10.52 11.18
CA ASP A 71 2.84 -10.49 11.67
C ASP A 71 2.01 -9.50 10.84
N GLY A 72 0.71 -9.37 11.08
CA GLY A 72 -0.08 -8.37 10.37
C GLY A 72 -1.53 -8.27 10.82
N VAL A 73 -2.31 -7.50 10.07
CA VAL A 73 -3.74 -7.34 10.25
C VAL A 73 -4.41 -6.92 8.94
N GLU A 74 -5.60 -7.44 8.70
CA GLU A 74 -6.53 -6.95 7.69
C GLU A 74 -7.57 -6.03 8.32
N LEU A 75 -7.92 -4.95 7.63
CA LEU A 75 -8.94 -4.01 8.08
C LEU A 75 -10.13 -3.99 7.12
N GLN A 76 -11.29 -4.31 7.67
CA GLN A 76 -12.57 -4.33 6.96
C GLN A 76 -13.38 -3.10 7.31
N LEU A 77 -13.83 -2.35 6.30
CA LEU A 77 -14.66 -1.16 6.49
C LEU A 77 -16.12 -1.57 6.74
N GLU A 78 -16.68 -1.10 7.84
CA GLU A 78 -18.07 -1.32 8.19
C GLU A 78 -18.99 -0.23 7.62
N SER A 79 -20.28 -0.52 7.55
CA SER A 79 -21.28 0.41 6.99
C SER A 79 -21.45 1.71 7.79
N ASP A 80 -21.00 1.74 9.03
CA ASP A 80 -21.02 2.91 9.92
C ASP A 80 -19.70 3.72 9.88
N GLY A 81 -18.75 3.32 9.04
CA GLY A 81 -17.44 3.95 8.90
C GLY A 81 -16.37 3.45 9.87
N SER A 82 -16.70 2.51 10.77
CA SER A 82 -15.73 1.85 11.64
C SER A 82 -14.91 0.79 10.91
N TYR A 83 -13.83 0.33 11.55
CA TYR A 83 -13.00 -0.76 11.02
C TYR A 83 -13.00 -1.97 11.93
N THR A 84 -13.18 -3.14 11.33
CA THR A 84 -12.98 -4.44 11.99
C THR A 84 -11.62 -4.99 11.62
N SER A 85 -10.79 -5.26 12.63
CA SER A 85 -9.51 -5.94 12.50
C SER A 85 -9.68 -7.46 12.35
N VAL A 86 -8.99 -8.04 11.39
CA VAL A 86 -8.93 -9.49 11.15
C VAL A 86 -7.47 -9.94 11.20
N PRO A 87 -7.11 -10.87 12.11
CA PRO A 87 -5.74 -11.34 12.22
C PRO A 87 -5.35 -12.25 11.04
N PRO A 88 -4.04 -12.42 10.78
CA PRO A 88 -3.54 -13.33 9.76
C PRO A 88 -3.92 -14.78 10.09
N VAL A 89 -4.07 -15.59 9.03
CA VAL A 89 -4.31 -17.04 9.16
C VAL A 89 -3.02 -17.81 9.37
N SER A 90 -1.89 -17.26 8.93
CA SER A 90 -0.57 -17.85 9.10
C SER A 90 0.52 -16.78 9.06
N THR A 91 1.54 -16.97 9.90
CA THR A 91 2.73 -16.12 9.95
C THR A 91 3.99 -16.99 9.99
N GLY A 92 5.10 -16.43 9.54
CA GLY A 92 6.42 -17.03 9.65
C GLY A 92 7.52 -16.09 9.21
N ASN A 93 8.74 -16.62 9.11
CA ASN A 93 9.88 -15.85 8.64
C ASN A 93 9.74 -15.57 7.14
N GLY A 94 9.67 -14.30 6.75
CA GLY A 94 9.49 -13.84 5.38
C GLY A 94 8.10 -14.12 4.78
N PHE A 95 7.08 -14.36 5.62
CA PHE A 95 5.70 -14.39 5.12
C PHE A 95 4.63 -14.09 6.18
N THR A 96 3.58 -13.40 5.72
CA THR A 96 2.29 -13.24 6.38
C THR A 96 1.18 -13.58 5.40
N SER A 97 0.19 -14.37 5.84
CA SER A 97 -0.93 -14.78 5.00
C SER A 97 -2.25 -14.47 5.68
N PHE A 98 -3.18 -13.94 4.90
CA PHE A 98 -4.54 -13.65 5.31
C PHE A 98 -5.54 -14.61 4.67
N ALA A 99 -6.75 -14.65 5.24
CA ALA A 99 -7.86 -15.35 4.59
C ALA A 99 -8.21 -14.67 3.26
N THR A 100 -9.04 -15.30 2.44
CA THR A 100 -9.56 -14.63 1.23
C THR A 100 -10.27 -13.34 1.63
N ALA A 101 -9.79 -12.21 1.11
CA ALA A 101 -10.31 -10.89 1.43
C ALA A 101 -11.81 -10.77 1.12
N SER A 102 -12.54 -10.06 1.98
CA SER A 102 -13.94 -9.73 1.76
C SER A 102 -14.08 -8.47 0.90
N ALA A 103 -15.28 -8.22 0.40
CA ALA A 103 -15.59 -7.05 -0.44
C ALA A 103 -15.37 -5.70 0.27
N ASN A 104 -15.35 -5.71 1.61
CA ASN A 104 -15.13 -4.55 2.45
C ASN A 104 -13.70 -4.47 3.03
N THR A 105 -12.81 -5.41 2.74
CA THR A 105 -11.39 -5.26 3.09
C THR A 105 -10.81 -4.10 2.28
N VAL A 106 -10.18 -3.15 2.98
CA VAL A 106 -9.59 -1.97 2.34
C VAL A 106 -8.09 -1.84 2.58
N VAL A 107 -7.56 -2.49 3.61
CA VAL A 107 -6.15 -2.40 3.97
C VAL A 107 -5.65 -3.74 4.46
N GLN A 108 -4.45 -4.10 4.02
CA GLN A 108 -3.60 -5.09 4.66
C GLN A 108 -2.40 -4.36 5.25
N ILE A 109 -2.12 -4.61 6.52
CA ILE A 109 -0.93 -4.11 7.21
C ILE A 109 -0.12 -5.34 7.60
N HIS A 110 1.17 -5.38 7.27
CA HIS A 110 2.07 -6.41 7.78
C HIS A 110 3.33 -5.80 8.38
N ALA A 111 3.91 -6.54 9.31
CA ALA A 111 5.11 -6.20 10.06
C ALA A 111 6.22 -7.17 9.69
N HIS A 112 7.36 -6.63 9.28
CA HIS A 112 8.54 -7.40 8.90
C HIS A 112 9.23 -8.04 10.12
N GLY A 113 9.82 -9.21 9.89
CA GLY A 113 10.70 -9.88 10.83
C GLY A 113 12.12 -9.30 10.77
N VAL A 114 12.95 -9.69 11.74
CA VAL A 114 14.38 -9.35 11.77
C VAL A 114 15.08 -9.97 10.56
N GLY A 115 15.73 -9.11 9.78
CA GLY A 115 16.50 -9.51 8.59
C GLY A 115 15.74 -9.33 7.29
N ASP A 116 14.45 -8.98 7.35
CA ASP A 116 13.71 -8.51 6.18
C ASP A 116 14.12 -7.07 5.84
N TYR A 117 13.90 -6.67 4.59
CA TYR A 117 14.28 -5.35 4.10
C TYR A 117 13.31 -4.27 4.58
N ASP A 118 13.80 -3.04 4.77
CA ASP A 118 12.94 -1.90 5.14
C ASP A 118 12.08 -1.35 4.00
N TYR A 119 12.18 -1.97 2.82
CA TYR A 119 11.44 -1.62 1.62
C TYR A 119 10.66 -2.84 1.10
N PRO A 120 9.56 -2.61 0.36
CA PRO A 120 8.76 -3.68 -0.20
C PRO A 120 9.59 -4.63 -1.05
N SER A 121 9.44 -5.92 -0.79
CA SER A 121 9.95 -7.03 -1.59
C SER A 121 9.08 -7.28 -2.83
N ASP A 122 9.54 -8.16 -3.72
CA ASP A 122 8.70 -8.71 -4.78
C ASP A 122 7.51 -9.50 -4.22
N GLY A 123 7.68 -10.17 -3.07
CA GLY A 123 6.58 -10.80 -2.33
C GLY A 123 5.46 -9.81 -2.03
N ASP A 124 5.79 -8.60 -1.59
CA ASP A 124 4.80 -7.59 -1.22
C ASP A 124 4.02 -7.06 -2.43
N LEU A 125 4.70 -6.90 -3.58
CA LEU A 125 4.04 -6.51 -4.83
C LEU A 125 3.11 -7.61 -5.37
N VAL A 126 3.51 -8.87 -5.22
CA VAL A 126 2.70 -10.04 -5.57
C VAL A 126 1.47 -10.12 -4.65
N LEU A 127 1.66 -10.00 -3.35
CA LEU A 127 0.58 -10.01 -2.35
C LEU A 127 -0.42 -8.88 -2.59
N LEU A 128 0.04 -7.66 -2.88
CA LEU A 128 -0.84 -6.54 -3.22
C LEU A 128 -1.69 -6.85 -4.48
N SER A 129 -1.10 -7.50 -5.48
CA SER A 129 -1.81 -7.88 -6.71
C SER A 129 -2.86 -8.97 -6.44
N GLU A 130 -2.53 -9.96 -5.61
CA GLU A 130 -3.47 -11.00 -5.17
C GLU A 130 -4.61 -10.41 -4.34
N PHE A 131 -4.29 -9.52 -3.40
CA PHE A 131 -5.25 -8.82 -2.56
C PHE A 131 -6.26 -8.03 -3.41
N LEU A 132 -5.79 -7.29 -4.43
CA LEU A 132 -6.67 -6.62 -5.39
C LEU A 132 -7.65 -7.60 -6.05
N ASN A 133 -7.17 -8.75 -6.52
CA ASN A 133 -8.03 -9.71 -7.19
C ASN A 133 -9.06 -10.33 -6.23
N GLN A 134 -8.66 -10.67 -5.00
CA GLN A 134 -9.58 -11.20 -3.99
C GLN A 134 -10.71 -10.22 -3.67
N VAL A 135 -10.40 -8.93 -3.49
CA VAL A 135 -11.42 -7.89 -3.27
C VAL A 135 -12.36 -7.77 -4.48
N LYS A 136 -11.84 -7.84 -5.72
CA LYS A 136 -12.66 -7.81 -6.94
C LYS A 136 -13.59 -9.01 -7.08
N GLU A 137 -13.11 -10.21 -6.80
CA GLU A 137 -13.91 -11.43 -6.81
C GLU A 137 -15.01 -11.37 -5.74
N ALA A 138 -14.65 -10.93 -4.53
CA ALA A 138 -15.60 -10.74 -3.45
C ALA A 138 -16.69 -9.71 -3.81
N ASN A 139 -16.31 -8.59 -4.45
CA ASN A 139 -17.26 -7.59 -4.95
C ASN A 139 -18.21 -8.14 -6.02
N THR A 140 -17.69 -8.93 -6.97
CA THR A 140 -18.48 -9.54 -8.06
C THR A 140 -19.49 -10.54 -7.52
N ASN A 141 -19.14 -11.27 -6.46
CA ASN A 141 -19.98 -12.28 -5.84
C ASN A 141 -20.91 -11.71 -4.74
N SER A 142 -20.78 -10.42 -4.41
CA SER A 142 -21.63 -9.79 -3.39
C SER A 142 -22.96 -9.31 -3.99
N ASN A 143 -24.06 -9.55 -3.28
CA ASN A 143 -25.35 -8.88 -3.52
C ASN A 143 -25.45 -7.55 -2.74
N GLY A 144 -24.33 -7.07 -2.20
CA GLY A 144 -24.25 -5.91 -1.30
C GLY A 144 -23.75 -4.64 -1.98
N ILE A 145 -23.56 -3.59 -1.18
CA ILE A 145 -22.96 -2.32 -1.65
C ILE A 145 -21.48 -2.58 -1.93
N VAL A 146 -21.04 -2.33 -3.17
CA VAL A 146 -19.61 -2.33 -3.54
C VAL A 146 -18.98 -1.08 -2.93
N LEU A 147 -18.26 -1.24 -1.81
CA LEU A 147 -17.63 -0.13 -1.09
C LEU A 147 -16.24 0.24 -1.64
N ASN A 148 -15.62 -0.65 -2.43
CA ASN A 148 -14.28 -0.45 -2.98
C ASN A 148 -14.20 -1.03 -4.40
N ASN A 149 -14.03 -0.18 -5.42
CA ASN A 149 -13.85 -0.59 -6.82
C ASN A 149 -12.38 -0.92 -7.19
N GLY A 150 -11.51 -1.13 -6.19
CA GLY A 150 -10.08 -1.35 -6.39
C GLY A 150 -9.21 -0.09 -6.28
N GLN A 151 -9.78 1.10 -6.04
CA GLN A 151 -9.03 2.36 -5.91
C GLN A 151 -8.65 2.73 -4.46
N ASN A 152 -9.17 1.97 -3.47
CA ASN A 152 -8.92 2.24 -2.04
C ASN A 152 -8.10 1.15 -1.36
N ILE A 153 -7.54 0.23 -2.13
CA ILE A 153 -6.69 -0.85 -1.62
C ILE A 153 -5.31 -0.28 -1.30
N THR A 154 -4.89 -0.46 -0.05
CA THR A 154 -3.58 -0.06 0.45
C THR A 154 -2.93 -1.26 1.12
N ALA A 155 -1.69 -1.56 0.77
CA ALA A 155 -0.84 -2.43 1.57
C ALA A 155 0.13 -1.54 2.36
N ILE A 156 0.21 -1.74 3.67
CA ILE A 156 1.11 -1.01 4.56
C ILE A 156 2.09 -2.01 5.14
N MET A 157 3.37 -1.63 5.16
CA MET A 157 4.44 -2.42 5.72
C MET A 157 5.12 -1.62 6.81
N ILE A 158 5.41 -2.30 7.92
CA ILE A 158 6.08 -1.74 9.07
C ILE A 158 7.37 -2.55 9.29
N SER A 159 8.51 -1.88 9.21
CA SER A 159 9.83 -2.44 9.46
C SER A 159 10.57 -1.59 10.51
N ASP A 160 11.78 -2.01 10.88
CA ASP A 160 12.56 -1.28 11.89
C ASP A 160 12.86 0.13 11.39
N GLY A 161 12.32 1.13 12.08
CA GLY A 161 12.50 2.54 11.73
C GLY A 161 11.79 3.02 10.46
N LYS A 162 10.99 2.18 9.78
CA LYS A 162 10.30 2.58 8.54
C LYS A 162 8.87 2.07 8.44
N ILE A 163 7.99 2.93 7.92
CA ILE A 163 6.61 2.58 7.59
C ILE A 163 6.36 3.01 6.16
N VAL A 164 5.95 2.06 5.33
CA VAL A 164 5.79 2.24 3.89
C VAL A 164 4.39 1.81 3.48
N ALA A 165 3.77 2.50 2.53
CA ALA A 165 2.52 2.08 1.92
C ALA A 165 2.68 1.97 0.40
N LEU A 166 2.18 0.86 -0.12
CA LEU A 166 1.93 0.66 -1.54
C LEU A 166 0.45 0.91 -1.79
N ARG A 167 0.15 1.86 -2.68
CA ARG A 167 -1.23 2.19 -3.02
C ARG A 167 -1.44 2.17 -4.53
N ILE A 168 -2.62 1.74 -4.95
CA ILE A 168 -2.99 1.69 -6.36
C ILE A 168 -3.27 3.12 -6.86
N GLY A 169 -2.34 3.68 -7.62
CA GLY A 169 -2.49 4.97 -8.31
C GLY A 169 -3.21 4.85 -9.66
N ASN A 170 -3.05 3.70 -10.34
CA ASN A 170 -3.71 3.40 -11.61
C ASN A 170 -4.14 1.93 -11.69
N LEU A 171 -5.41 1.68 -11.41
CA LEU A 171 -6.02 0.36 -11.40
C LEU A 171 -5.82 -0.41 -12.71
N SER A 172 -5.90 0.26 -13.86
CA SER A 172 -5.80 -0.41 -15.16
C SER A 172 -4.40 -1.01 -15.41
N GLN A 173 -3.35 -0.38 -14.89
CA GLN A 173 -1.98 -0.87 -15.04
C GLN A 173 -1.73 -2.07 -14.13
N LEU A 174 -2.23 -2.02 -12.89
CA LEU A 174 -2.09 -3.11 -11.95
C LEU A 174 -2.92 -4.35 -12.34
N GLU A 175 -4.12 -4.16 -12.91
CA GLU A 175 -4.90 -5.28 -13.47
C GLU A 175 -4.16 -5.98 -14.61
N ASN A 176 -3.52 -5.21 -15.50
CA ASN A 176 -2.69 -5.76 -16.56
C ASN A 176 -1.46 -6.52 -15.99
N LEU A 177 -0.91 -6.09 -14.86
CA LEU A 177 0.17 -6.80 -14.18
C LEU A 177 -0.32 -8.16 -13.66
N TYR A 178 -1.45 -8.20 -12.94
CA TYR A 178 -2.02 -9.44 -12.43
C TYR A 178 -2.28 -10.44 -13.55
N ASP A 179 -2.92 -10.00 -14.64
CA ASP A 179 -3.16 -10.83 -15.82
C ASP A 179 -1.86 -11.38 -16.43
N ARG A 180 -0.79 -10.58 -16.44
CA ARG A 180 0.53 -11.04 -16.93
C ARG A 180 1.18 -12.03 -15.96
N ILE A 181 1.22 -11.73 -14.67
CA ILE A 181 1.90 -12.56 -13.66
C ILE A 181 1.20 -13.91 -13.53
N PHE A 182 -0.12 -13.92 -13.34
CA PHE A 182 -0.85 -15.12 -12.94
C PHE A 182 -1.57 -15.80 -14.11
N ASN A 183 -2.28 -15.04 -14.97
CA ASN A 183 -3.01 -15.64 -16.09
C ASN A 183 -2.07 -16.09 -17.23
N GLN A 184 -0.92 -15.44 -17.40
CA GLN A 184 0.11 -15.83 -18.38
C GLN A 184 1.28 -16.59 -17.76
N ASN A 185 1.20 -16.95 -16.47
CA ASN A 185 2.22 -17.71 -15.73
C ASN A 185 3.63 -17.09 -15.81
N LEU A 186 3.72 -15.76 -15.73
CA LEU A 186 4.97 -14.99 -15.75
C LEU A 186 5.49 -14.67 -14.35
N HIS A 187 4.96 -15.28 -13.31
CA HIS A 187 5.38 -15.10 -11.92
C HIS A 187 6.90 -15.20 -11.75
N ASP A 188 7.52 -16.30 -12.18
CA ASP A 188 8.97 -16.47 -12.11
C ASP A 188 9.75 -15.40 -12.90
N PHE A 189 9.16 -14.85 -13.97
CA PHE A 189 9.81 -13.79 -14.76
C PHE A 189 9.77 -12.44 -14.02
N PHE A 190 8.65 -12.13 -13.35
CA PHE A 190 8.53 -10.94 -12.51
C PHE A 190 9.52 -10.99 -11.35
N LEU A 191 9.56 -12.09 -10.60
CA LEU A 191 10.52 -12.26 -9.49
C LEU A 191 11.97 -12.11 -9.97
N ARG A 192 12.34 -12.74 -11.10
CA ARG A 192 13.68 -12.57 -11.70
C ARG A 192 13.99 -11.12 -12.10
N ALA A 193 13.01 -10.42 -12.66
CA ALA A 193 13.18 -9.03 -13.06
C ALA A 193 13.36 -8.10 -11.86
N TYR A 194 12.59 -8.33 -10.78
CA TYR A 194 12.76 -7.62 -9.52
C TYR A 194 14.14 -7.91 -8.92
N ASN A 195 14.49 -9.19 -8.75
CA ASN A 195 15.74 -9.60 -8.11
C ASN A 195 16.96 -9.02 -8.84
N SER A 196 17.02 -9.14 -10.17
CA SER A 196 18.14 -8.61 -10.97
C SER A 196 18.25 -7.08 -11.04
N ARG A 197 17.19 -6.34 -10.72
CA ARG A 197 17.18 -4.87 -10.82
C ARG A 197 17.23 -4.18 -9.47
N VAL A 198 16.74 -4.84 -8.43
CA VAL A 198 16.65 -4.31 -7.07
C VAL A 198 17.67 -4.97 -6.16
N ILE A 199 17.65 -6.30 -6.06
CA ILE A 199 18.41 -7.05 -5.06
C ILE A 199 19.86 -7.31 -5.48
N GLU A 200 20.10 -7.93 -6.65
CA GLU A 200 21.44 -8.31 -7.10
C GLU A 200 22.45 -7.14 -7.09
N PRO A 201 22.11 -5.92 -7.57
CA PRO A 201 23.04 -4.79 -7.52
C PRO A 201 23.39 -4.36 -6.09
N ILE A 202 22.48 -4.55 -5.14
CA ILE A 202 22.71 -4.23 -3.73
C ILE A 202 23.59 -5.30 -3.11
N ASP A 203 23.29 -6.58 -3.35
CA ASP A 203 24.09 -7.70 -2.86
C ASP A 203 25.55 -7.62 -3.36
N GLU A 204 25.76 -7.32 -4.64
CA GLU A 204 27.10 -7.20 -5.24
C GLU A 204 27.93 -6.05 -4.65
N GLU A 205 27.29 -4.94 -4.29
CA GLU A 205 27.98 -3.73 -3.83
C GLU A 205 28.08 -3.63 -2.30
N CYS A 206 27.07 -4.14 -1.58
CA CYS A 206 26.91 -3.96 -0.15
C CYS A 206 27.10 -5.22 0.67
N PHE A 207 27.29 -6.40 0.05
CA PHE A 207 27.52 -7.65 0.79
C PHE A 207 28.72 -8.45 0.26
N ALA A 208 29.41 -9.12 1.18
CA ALA A 208 30.39 -10.16 0.87
C ALA A 208 29.97 -11.47 1.55
N GLY A 209 29.14 -12.26 0.86
CA GLY A 209 28.41 -13.36 1.50
C GLY A 209 27.38 -12.79 2.47
N THR A 210 27.39 -13.24 3.73
CA THR A 210 26.47 -12.74 4.77
C THR A 210 26.99 -11.49 5.51
N ASN A 211 28.16 -10.98 5.13
CA ASN A 211 28.75 -9.81 5.80
C ASN A 211 28.32 -8.54 5.07
N GLN A 212 27.57 -7.67 5.76
CA GLN A 212 27.22 -6.35 5.28
C GLN A 212 28.46 -5.43 5.27
N LEU A 213 28.72 -4.80 4.13
CA LEU A 213 29.83 -3.89 3.87
C LEU A 213 29.39 -2.42 3.89
N CYS A 214 28.15 -2.14 3.50
CA CYS A 214 27.56 -0.80 3.52
C CYS A 214 27.03 -0.45 4.93
N ALA A 215 27.05 0.83 5.27
CA ALA A 215 26.28 1.32 6.42
C ALA A 215 24.78 1.30 6.08
N ASP A 216 23.91 1.15 7.08
CA ASP A 216 22.46 0.98 6.91
C ASP A 216 21.83 2.12 6.06
N LEU A 217 22.21 3.38 6.32
CA LEU A 217 21.73 4.52 5.53
C LEU A 217 22.06 4.41 4.03
N ILE A 218 23.21 3.85 3.66
CA ILE A 218 23.61 3.65 2.26
C ILE A 218 22.81 2.50 1.65
N LEU A 219 22.58 1.44 2.44
CA LEU A 219 21.80 0.30 2.03
C LEU A 219 20.35 0.72 1.73
N GLU A 220 19.73 1.46 2.64
CA GLU A 220 18.39 2.01 2.47
C GLU A 220 18.26 2.91 1.23
N GLU A 221 19.21 3.82 1.00
CA GLU A 221 19.19 4.70 -0.16
C GLU A 221 19.26 3.90 -1.48
N LYS A 222 20.03 2.81 -1.51
CA LYS A 222 20.12 1.93 -2.68
C LYS A 222 18.85 1.13 -2.91
N TYR A 223 18.25 0.57 -1.85
CA TYR A 223 16.94 -0.10 -1.93
C TYR A 223 15.91 0.83 -2.53
N LYS A 224 15.76 2.03 -1.96
CA LYS A 224 14.86 3.06 -2.47
C LYS A 224 15.08 3.31 -3.96
N ASN A 225 16.29 3.69 -4.35
CA ASN A 225 16.59 4.12 -5.71
C ASN A 225 16.39 3.02 -6.75
N ASN A 226 16.76 1.78 -6.42
CA ASN A 226 16.56 0.66 -7.33
C ASN A 226 15.09 0.25 -7.41
N PHE A 227 14.38 0.28 -6.28
CA PHE A 227 12.95 -0.04 -6.22
C PHE A 227 12.10 0.99 -6.98
N ASP A 228 12.33 2.28 -6.76
CA ASP A 228 11.61 3.36 -7.45
C ASP A 228 11.82 3.26 -8.97
N LYS A 229 13.07 3.05 -9.39
CA LYS A 229 13.40 2.83 -10.80
C LYS A 229 12.71 1.58 -11.36
N PHE A 230 12.59 0.51 -10.58
CA PHE A 230 11.86 -0.69 -10.99
C PHE A 230 10.36 -0.39 -11.17
N LEU A 231 9.74 0.33 -10.23
CA LEU A 231 8.34 0.73 -10.34
C LEU A 231 8.09 1.60 -11.57
N ASP A 232 8.98 2.54 -11.87
CA ASP A 232 8.93 3.40 -13.06
C ASP A 232 9.07 2.59 -14.36
N ASP A 233 10.09 1.73 -14.43
CA ASP A 233 10.39 0.93 -15.62
C ASP A 233 9.27 -0.06 -15.96
N VAL A 234 8.68 -0.68 -14.93
CA VAL A 234 7.62 -1.68 -15.11
C VAL A 234 6.24 -1.01 -15.19
N ASN A 235 6.12 0.25 -14.71
CA ASN A 235 4.93 1.09 -14.78
C ASN A 235 3.70 0.38 -14.20
N LEU A 236 3.82 -0.06 -12.94
CA LEU A 236 2.84 -0.91 -12.27
C LEU A 236 1.54 -0.19 -11.89
N GLY A 237 1.52 1.15 -11.95
CA GLY A 237 0.41 1.94 -11.43
C GLY A 237 0.28 1.89 -9.91
N ILE A 238 1.39 1.63 -9.23
CA ILE A 238 1.50 1.63 -7.76
C ILE A 238 2.32 2.85 -7.36
N ASP A 239 1.80 3.61 -6.41
CA ASP A 239 2.49 4.73 -5.79
C ASP A 239 3.05 4.29 -4.43
N LEU A 240 4.28 4.74 -4.12
CA LEU A 240 4.98 4.48 -2.87
C LEU A 240 4.87 5.68 -1.92
N PHE A 241 4.49 5.42 -0.68
CA PHE A 241 4.42 6.43 0.37
C PHE A 241 5.22 5.99 1.59
N THR A 242 5.76 6.94 2.33
CA THR A 242 6.42 6.71 3.62
C THR A 242 5.74 7.50 4.71
N ALA A 243 5.66 6.95 5.93
CA ALA A 243 5.09 7.63 7.07
C ALA A 243 6.15 8.02 8.10
N THR A 244 5.88 9.13 8.79
CA THR A 244 6.53 9.52 10.04
C THR A 244 5.46 9.83 11.08
N LYS A 245 5.84 9.96 12.36
CA LYS A 245 4.92 10.45 13.39
C LYS A 245 5.16 11.93 13.68
N ASP A 246 4.07 12.69 13.77
CA ASP A 246 4.12 14.08 14.26
C ASP A 246 4.28 14.15 15.79
N SER A 247 4.28 15.37 16.35
CA SER A 247 4.42 15.59 17.79
C SER A 247 3.29 15.02 18.64
N ASP A 248 2.12 14.78 18.02
CA ASP A 248 0.94 14.22 18.67
C ASP A 248 0.86 12.70 18.46
N GLY A 249 1.88 12.11 17.83
CA GLY A 249 1.96 10.69 17.51
C GLY A 249 1.05 10.29 16.34
N ASN A 250 0.58 11.22 15.52
CA ASN A 250 -0.21 10.90 14.34
C ASN A 250 0.71 10.57 13.16
N TYR A 251 0.31 9.59 12.35
CA TYR A 251 1.01 9.26 11.12
C TYR A 251 0.82 10.37 10.09
N VAL A 252 1.94 10.83 9.54
CA VAL A 252 2.03 11.79 8.46
C VAL A 252 2.71 11.13 7.28
N TRP A 253 1.94 10.93 6.22
CA TRP A 253 2.38 10.31 4.98
C TRP A 253 2.97 11.33 4.01
N ASN A 254 4.06 10.94 3.34
CA ASN A 254 4.68 11.69 2.27
C ASN A 254 4.86 10.78 1.05
N CYS A 255 4.71 11.35 -0.14
CA CYS A 255 5.10 10.67 -1.37
C CYS A 255 6.61 10.43 -1.36
N VAL A 256 7.00 9.29 -1.91
CA VAL A 256 8.40 9.03 -2.23
C VAL A 256 8.63 9.54 -3.65
N ASP A 257 9.23 10.73 -3.77
CA ASP A 257 9.70 11.30 -5.05
C ASP A 257 10.90 10.51 -5.61
#